data_AF-A0A7W3VRQ9-F1
#
_entry.id   AF-A0A7W3VRQ9-F1
#
_cell.length_a   1.000
_cell.length_b   1.000
_cell.length_c   1.000
_cell.angle_alpha   90.00
_cell.angle_beta   90.00
_cell.angle_gamma   90.00
#
_symmetry.space_group_name_H-M   'P 1'
#
loop_
_entity.id
_entity.type
_entity.pdbx_description
1 polymer ?
#
loop_
_entity_poly.entity_id
_entity_poly.type
_entity_poly.pdbx_seq_one_letter_code
_entity_poly.pdbx_strand_id
1 'polypeptide(L)'
;MIVVVLIAAAADSDVDHAVTGGFNVVVWIALIGGGLWLASKAYEKNKTTVAANAKSAKDKTLGERSSRAAEWQRATREAKLPAARHPGPLKLSLDGTVREAVSGADRARRTIREVIAAIPVRVSEEARAHAKVLSPPAERLCEPGRYFQEEEDWGRFNVWWGPERTGTRLTREAASQVKDMLAWAAARRNLVSDVHPGAERLLAALTGELAQRFRDSVHTRYGRADDGAGIAVLPPGEWETLLGDLHAALVAVADGLAALPRPKLLPLMHRPKEARFKEHVSGEAMEQDLREFLANAAKLRERALTGAWPAKFRAGWRLDGGVLDGFVTEEIRRRLAKGAEGFQRVARWNTDQLSAGSFARVYLAYVTIALDYLTEVLGNMADYKRDSAPQSGHRIEIGGDVTHSNFVLNSTVRDITTVLAPVAGRDDRLAEAIEALSAAVREDPELPDDEREELLYHVKDIAEAAAEPGEKQKRGRAKLALSAVTEAAKTGAQLAQTVTAWHDVLSKMF
;
A
#
# COMPACT_ATOMS: atom_id res chain seq x y z
N MET A 1 62.96 51.42 -2.77
CA MET A 1 63.57 52.23 -3.84
C MET A 1 65.07 52.22 -3.60
N ILE A 2 65.81 51.32 -4.25
CA ILE A 2 67.28 51.24 -4.09
C ILE A 2 67.88 52.03 -5.23
N VAL A 3 68.59 53.11 -4.88
CA VAL A 3 69.23 54.02 -5.84
C VAL A 3 70.50 53.34 -6.36
N VAL A 4 70.45 52.91 -7.63
CA VAL A 4 71.64 52.45 -8.36
C VAL A 4 72.26 53.67 -9.03
N VAL A 5 73.29 54.23 -8.40
CA VAL A 5 74.22 55.17 -9.06
C VAL A 5 75.51 54.39 -9.32
N LEU A 6 75.72 54.03 -10.58
CA LEU A 6 76.90 53.31 -11.03
C LEU A 6 77.42 53.94 -12.33
N ILE A 7 78.43 54.81 -12.14
CA ILE A 7 79.56 55.08 -13.03
C ILE A 7 79.25 55.31 -14.52
N ALA A 8 79.35 56.58 -14.93
CA ALA A 8 79.90 56.94 -16.23
C ALA A 8 81.37 57.35 -16.04
N ALA A 9 82.30 56.57 -16.59
CA ALA A 9 83.72 56.90 -16.70
C ALA A 9 83.88 57.98 -17.81
N ALA A 10 84.57 59.09 -17.55
CA ALA A 10 86.02 59.27 -17.65
C ALA A 10 86.47 59.87 -18.99
N ALA A 11 86.94 61.11 -18.93
CA ALA A 11 87.87 61.73 -19.86
C ALA A 11 88.50 62.95 -19.15
N ASP A 12 89.64 62.76 -18.47
CA ASP A 12 90.91 63.20 -19.04
C ASP A 12 92.12 62.57 -18.29
N SER A 13 93.31 62.75 -18.86
CA SER A 13 94.66 62.35 -18.41
C SER A 13 95.00 62.74 -16.94
N ASP A 14 96.00 62.17 -16.23
CA ASP A 14 97.23 61.50 -16.71
C ASP A 14 97.98 60.71 -15.58
N VAL A 15 99.03 59.95 -15.95
CA VAL A 15 100.20 59.46 -15.15
C VAL A 15 100.04 58.35 -14.08
N ASP A 16 100.67 57.21 -14.39
CA ASP A 16 101.38 56.20 -13.58
C ASP A 16 100.96 55.82 -12.14
N HIS A 17 100.57 54.53 -11.98
CA HIS A 17 101.40 53.55 -11.25
C HIS A 17 100.87 52.11 -11.40
N ALA A 18 101.60 51.27 -12.15
CA ALA A 18 101.36 49.84 -12.20
C ALA A 18 102.08 49.13 -11.04
N VAL A 19 101.31 48.49 -10.14
CA VAL A 19 101.65 47.27 -9.34
C VAL A 19 100.52 46.87 -8.38
N THR A 20 99.63 47.79 -7.98
CA THR A 20 98.52 47.53 -7.04
C THR A 20 97.19 47.08 -7.68
N GLY A 21 97.10 47.03 -9.01
CA GLY A 21 95.84 46.78 -9.74
C GLY A 21 95.24 45.36 -9.56
N GLY A 22 96.08 44.32 -9.50
CA GLY A 22 95.60 42.93 -9.49
C GLY A 22 94.85 42.54 -8.22
N PHE A 23 95.32 42.99 -7.06
CA PHE A 23 94.73 42.61 -5.77
C PHE A 23 93.37 43.29 -5.54
N ASN A 24 93.22 44.55 -5.98
CA ASN A 24 91.97 45.29 -5.88
C ASN A 24 90.87 44.66 -6.75
N VAL A 25 91.15 44.29 -8.01
CA VAL A 25 90.14 43.71 -8.91
C VAL A 25 89.58 42.39 -8.37
N VAL A 26 90.42 41.52 -7.79
CA VAL A 26 89.96 40.27 -7.17
C VAL A 26 89.07 40.53 -5.95
N VAL A 27 89.42 41.50 -5.10
CA VAL A 27 88.60 41.90 -3.94
C VAL A 27 87.25 42.48 -4.38
N TRP A 28 87.22 43.33 -5.42
CA TRP A 28 85.97 43.88 -5.96
C TRP A 28 85.10 42.81 -6.61
N ILE A 29 85.67 41.87 -7.37
CA ILE A 29 84.91 40.73 -7.95
C ILE A 29 84.35 39.82 -6.83
N ALA A 30 85.12 39.57 -5.76
CA ALA A 30 84.66 38.80 -4.62
C ALA A 30 83.54 39.50 -3.83
N LEU A 31 83.63 40.83 -3.65
CA LEU A 31 82.58 41.63 -3.00
C LEU A 31 81.30 41.73 -3.84
N ILE A 32 81.42 41.93 -5.16
CA ILE A 32 80.28 41.99 -6.08
C ILE A 32 79.63 40.60 -6.21
N GLY A 33 80.42 39.54 -6.38
CA GLY A 33 79.95 38.17 -6.45
C GLY A 33 79.29 37.69 -5.14
N GLY A 34 79.91 38.00 -4.00
CA GLY A 34 79.34 37.75 -2.67
C GLY A 34 78.06 38.54 -2.43
N GLY A 35 78.01 39.81 -2.86
CA GLY A 35 76.83 40.65 -2.83
C GLY A 35 75.68 40.11 -3.69
N LEU A 36 75.96 39.69 -4.93
CA LEU A 36 74.96 39.04 -5.80
C LEU A 36 74.46 37.71 -5.22
N TRP A 37 75.35 36.90 -4.65
CA TRP A 37 74.98 35.61 -4.05
C TRP A 37 74.12 35.79 -2.80
N LEU A 38 74.46 36.76 -1.93
CA LEU A 38 73.65 37.14 -0.78
C LEU A 38 72.30 37.75 -1.21
N ALA A 39 72.27 38.59 -2.24
CA ALA A 39 71.04 39.14 -2.78
C ALA A 39 70.14 38.06 -3.42
N SER A 40 70.72 37.10 -4.14
CA SER A 40 70.02 35.94 -4.70
C SER A 40 69.42 35.06 -3.60
N LYS A 41 70.20 34.71 -2.57
CA LYS A 41 69.70 33.97 -1.41
C LYS A 41 68.67 34.76 -0.60
N ALA A 42 68.82 36.07 -0.47
CA ALA A 42 67.81 36.92 0.17
C ALA A 42 66.51 36.96 -0.65
N TYR A 43 66.61 36.99 -1.99
CA TYR A 43 65.46 36.94 -2.89
C TYR A 43 64.74 35.58 -2.87
N GLU A 44 65.48 34.45 -2.90
CA GLU A 44 64.89 33.11 -2.73
C GLU A 44 64.25 32.94 -1.35
N LYS A 45 64.91 33.42 -0.30
CA LYS A 45 64.35 33.45 1.07
C LYS A 45 63.09 34.31 1.12
N ASN A 46 63.06 35.49 0.51
CA ASN A 46 61.85 36.31 0.43
C ASN A 46 60.75 35.63 -0.40
N LYS A 47 61.07 35.00 -1.54
CA LYS A 47 60.10 34.30 -2.39
C LYS A 47 59.46 33.14 -1.65
N THR A 48 60.25 32.36 -0.92
CA THR A 48 59.77 31.26 -0.06
C THR A 48 58.99 31.76 1.15
N THR A 49 59.42 32.83 1.82
CA THR A 49 58.67 33.46 2.93
C THR A 49 57.36 34.09 2.46
N VAL A 50 57.32 34.78 1.32
CA VAL A 50 56.09 35.34 0.74
C VAL A 50 55.14 34.22 0.31
N ALA A 51 55.64 33.14 -0.30
CA ALA A 51 54.83 31.97 -0.62
C ALA A 51 54.29 31.27 0.66
N ALA A 52 55.10 31.16 1.71
CA ALA A 52 54.69 30.61 3.00
C ALA A 52 53.65 31.49 3.71
N ASN A 53 53.81 32.82 3.67
CA ASN A 53 52.85 33.77 4.24
C ASN A 53 51.53 33.78 3.45
N ALA A 54 51.58 33.75 2.12
CA ALA A 54 50.41 33.63 1.26
C ALA A 54 49.67 32.29 1.48
N LYS A 55 50.42 31.20 1.65
CA LYS A 55 49.85 29.89 2.03
C LYS A 55 49.23 29.94 3.43
N SER A 56 49.92 30.48 4.43
CA SER A 56 49.40 30.61 5.80
C SER A 56 48.14 31.48 5.88
N ALA A 57 48.09 32.58 5.13
CA ALA A 57 46.90 33.40 5.00
C ALA A 57 45.75 32.62 4.32
N LYS A 58 46.02 31.88 3.24
CA LYS A 58 45.04 31.01 2.59
C LYS A 58 44.51 29.94 3.55
N ASP A 59 45.40 29.21 4.22
CA ASP A 59 45.06 28.14 5.16
C ASP A 59 44.24 28.69 6.34
N LYS A 60 44.56 29.89 6.85
CA LYS A 60 43.75 30.60 7.86
C LYS A 60 42.33 30.91 7.35
N THR A 61 42.20 31.48 6.15
CA THR A 61 40.87 31.77 5.57
C THR A 61 40.05 30.51 5.28
N LEU A 62 40.70 29.38 4.95
CA LEU A 62 40.03 28.09 4.80
C LEU A 62 39.56 27.53 6.15
N GLY A 63 40.36 27.67 7.21
CA GLY A 63 39.96 27.32 8.58
C GLY A 63 38.77 28.12 9.10
N GLU A 64 38.78 29.45 8.89
CA GLU A 64 37.67 30.34 9.26
C GLU A 64 36.36 29.99 8.52
N ARG A 65 36.44 29.71 7.20
CA ARG A 65 35.28 29.24 6.41
C ARG A 65 34.76 27.90 6.93
N SER A 66 35.64 26.95 7.21
CA SER A 66 35.27 25.62 7.69
C SER A 66 34.57 25.68 9.06
N SER A 67 35.06 26.56 9.95
CA SER A 67 34.43 26.83 11.25
C SER A 67 33.02 27.41 11.09
N ARG A 68 32.86 28.47 10.27
CA ARG A 68 31.56 29.11 10.00
C ARG A 68 30.59 28.16 9.31
N ALA A 69 31.03 27.37 8.32
CA ALA A 69 30.20 26.38 7.65
C ALA A 69 29.72 25.29 8.63
N ALA A 70 30.57 24.81 9.54
CA ALA A 70 30.20 23.83 10.56
C ALA A 70 29.27 24.38 11.65
N GLU A 71 29.31 25.69 11.93
CA GLU A 71 28.32 26.39 12.76
C GLU A 71 26.97 26.52 12.03
N TRP A 72 26.99 26.94 10.77
CA TRP A 72 25.83 27.09 9.89
C TRP A 72 25.08 25.77 9.66
N GLN A 73 25.80 24.67 9.44
CA GLN A 73 25.20 23.32 9.39
C GLN A 73 24.56 22.89 10.72
N ARG A 74 25.12 23.28 11.87
CA ARG A 74 24.52 22.97 13.17
C ARG A 74 23.24 23.76 13.41
N ALA A 75 23.28 25.08 13.23
CA ALA A 75 22.11 25.95 13.35
C ALA A 75 20.94 25.47 12.45
N THR A 76 21.24 25.10 11.20
CA THR A 76 20.24 24.59 10.25
C THR A 76 19.62 23.25 10.67
N ARG A 77 20.41 22.36 11.28
CA ARG A 77 19.91 21.08 11.83
C ARG A 77 19.08 21.26 13.11
N GLU A 78 19.43 22.24 13.93
CA GLU A 78 18.72 22.56 15.18
C GLU A 78 17.39 23.30 14.92
N ALA A 79 17.33 24.10 13.86
CA ALA A 79 16.15 24.84 13.42
C ALA A 79 15.04 23.91 12.85
N LYS A 80 14.31 23.25 13.74
CA LYS A 80 13.16 22.40 13.40
C LYS A 80 12.05 23.19 12.71
N LEU A 81 11.75 22.83 11.46
CA LEU A 81 10.51 23.20 10.80
C LEU A 81 9.31 22.53 11.47
N PRO A 82 8.12 23.16 11.49
CA PRO A 82 6.90 22.53 11.96
C PRO A 82 6.61 21.23 11.19
N ALA A 83 5.92 20.31 11.88
CA ALA A 83 5.34 19.13 11.26
C ALA A 83 4.22 19.54 10.30
N ALA A 84 4.06 18.78 9.21
CA ALA A 84 2.95 18.99 8.29
C ALA A 84 1.62 18.77 9.02
N ARG A 85 0.65 19.65 8.78
CA ARG A 85 -0.72 19.50 9.27
C ARG A 85 -1.38 18.34 8.54
N HIS A 86 -1.93 17.38 9.29
CA HIS A 86 -2.78 16.38 8.67
C HIS A 86 -4.02 17.05 8.07
N PRO A 87 -4.37 16.78 6.80
CA PRO A 87 -5.59 17.30 6.22
C PRO A 87 -6.79 16.72 6.98
N GLY A 88 -7.76 17.57 7.28
CA GLY A 88 -9.03 17.10 7.83
C GLY A 88 -9.80 16.19 6.84
N PRO A 89 -10.84 15.49 7.33
CA PRO A 89 -11.68 14.65 6.49
C PRO A 89 -12.26 15.42 5.31
N LEU A 90 -12.33 14.75 4.16
CA LEU A 90 -12.90 15.32 2.94
C LEU A 90 -14.37 15.67 3.19
N LYS A 91 -14.72 16.95 3.07
CA LYS A 91 -16.07 17.47 3.20
C LYS A 91 -16.70 17.54 1.82
N LEU A 92 -17.76 16.75 1.61
CA LEU A 92 -18.53 16.76 0.37
C LEU A 92 -19.82 17.59 0.57
N SER A 93 -20.07 18.52 -0.34
CA SER A 93 -21.36 19.22 -0.44
C SER A 93 -22.35 18.30 -1.14
N LEU A 94 -23.31 17.76 -0.39
CA LEU A 94 -24.27 16.76 -0.85
C LEU A 94 -25.69 17.14 -0.40
N ASP A 95 -26.62 17.25 -1.33
CA ASP A 95 -27.98 17.73 -1.08
C ASP A 95 -28.85 16.76 -0.28
N GLY A 96 -29.87 17.28 0.41
CA GLY A 96 -30.84 16.51 1.18
C GLY A 96 -30.30 15.89 2.48
N THR A 97 -31.12 15.14 3.20
CA THR A 97 -30.73 14.46 4.45
C THR A 97 -30.16 13.06 4.23
N VAL A 98 -29.45 12.51 5.23
CA VAL A 98 -28.99 11.11 5.20
C VAL A 98 -30.18 10.14 5.05
N ARG A 99 -31.32 10.45 5.67
CA ARG A 99 -32.56 9.65 5.60
C ARG A 99 -33.16 9.66 4.19
N GLU A 100 -33.27 10.82 3.55
CA GLU A 100 -33.70 10.92 2.14
C GLU A 100 -32.78 10.17 1.18
N ALA A 101 -31.47 10.18 1.45
CA ALA A 101 -30.46 9.51 0.63
C ALA A 101 -30.58 7.96 0.64
N VAL A 102 -31.32 7.40 1.60
CA VAL A 102 -31.42 5.94 1.81
C VAL A 102 -32.86 5.43 1.94
N SER A 103 -33.83 6.16 1.38
CA SER A 103 -35.27 5.85 1.43
C SER A 103 -35.70 4.59 0.66
N GLY A 104 -34.82 4.03 -0.19
CA GLY A 104 -35.02 2.79 -0.93
C GLY A 104 -33.82 2.50 -1.85
N ALA A 105 -33.71 1.29 -2.40
CA ALA A 105 -32.54 0.88 -3.18
C ALA A 105 -32.21 1.81 -4.36
N ASP A 106 -33.21 2.29 -5.11
CA ASP A 106 -32.99 3.20 -6.23
C ASP A 106 -32.48 4.59 -5.85
N ARG A 107 -32.82 5.07 -4.65
CA ARG A 107 -32.25 6.32 -4.13
C ARG A 107 -30.85 6.07 -3.58
N ALA A 108 -30.66 4.99 -2.84
CA ALA A 108 -29.35 4.57 -2.33
C ALA A 108 -28.31 4.33 -3.45
N ARG A 109 -28.67 3.67 -4.55
CA ARG A 109 -27.81 3.47 -5.74
C ARG A 109 -27.34 4.81 -6.31
N ARG A 110 -28.26 5.79 -6.40
CA ARG A 110 -27.94 7.16 -6.84
C ARG A 110 -27.05 7.88 -5.83
N THR A 111 -27.34 7.79 -4.54
CA THR A 111 -26.50 8.37 -3.47
C THR A 111 -25.06 7.85 -3.46
N ILE A 112 -24.85 6.54 -3.63
CA ILE A 112 -23.49 5.99 -3.77
C ILE A 112 -22.78 6.61 -4.97
N ARG A 113 -23.45 6.67 -6.14
CA ARG A 113 -22.90 7.28 -7.35
C ARG A 113 -22.61 8.78 -7.16
N GLU A 114 -23.49 9.52 -6.50
CA GLU A 114 -23.34 10.94 -6.16
C GLU A 114 -22.09 11.17 -5.29
N VAL A 115 -21.93 10.41 -4.21
CA VAL A 115 -20.76 10.54 -3.31
C VAL A 115 -19.47 10.15 -4.02
N ILE A 116 -19.45 9.00 -4.69
CA ILE A 116 -18.26 8.50 -5.41
C ILE A 116 -17.85 9.49 -6.52
N ALA A 117 -18.80 10.13 -7.21
CA ALA A 117 -18.52 11.18 -8.19
C ALA A 117 -18.05 12.51 -7.56
N ALA A 118 -18.51 12.85 -6.35
CA ALA A 118 -18.14 14.08 -5.66
C ALA A 118 -16.71 14.07 -5.10
N ILE A 119 -16.16 12.90 -4.75
CA ILE A 119 -14.79 12.75 -4.23
C ILE A 119 -13.73 13.36 -5.17
N PRO A 120 -13.58 12.92 -6.45
CA PRO A 120 -12.55 13.46 -7.33
C PRO A 120 -12.76 14.95 -7.65
N VAL A 121 -14.02 15.41 -7.75
CA VAL A 121 -14.34 16.83 -7.93
C VAL A 121 -13.85 17.66 -6.75
N ARG A 122 -14.14 17.23 -5.52
CA ARG A 122 -13.71 17.95 -4.32
C ARG A 122 -12.18 17.94 -4.14
N VAL A 123 -11.51 16.84 -4.48
CA VAL A 123 -10.03 16.78 -4.45
C VAL A 123 -9.43 17.65 -5.57
N SER A 124 -10.07 17.79 -6.73
CA SER A 124 -9.69 18.76 -7.78
C SER A 124 -9.80 20.21 -7.27
N GLU A 125 -10.88 20.57 -6.57
CA GLU A 125 -11.03 21.89 -5.94
C GLU A 125 -9.93 22.16 -4.90
N GLU A 126 -9.61 21.18 -4.03
CA GLU A 126 -8.51 21.29 -3.07
C GLU A 126 -7.16 21.46 -3.79
N ALA A 127 -6.91 20.73 -4.90
CA ALA A 127 -5.71 20.89 -5.73
C ALA A 127 -5.59 22.30 -6.32
N ARG A 128 -6.67 22.87 -6.87
CA ARG A 128 -6.69 24.27 -7.38
C ARG A 128 -6.45 25.29 -6.28
N ALA A 129 -6.97 25.05 -5.08
CA ALA A 129 -6.72 25.92 -3.93
C ALA A 129 -5.23 25.92 -3.54
N HIS A 130 -4.58 24.75 -3.50
CA HIS A 130 -3.14 24.65 -3.29
C HIS A 130 -2.34 25.30 -4.44
N ALA A 131 -2.73 25.11 -5.70
CA ALA A 131 -2.05 25.75 -6.84
C ALA A 131 -2.09 27.28 -6.72
N LYS A 132 -3.25 27.86 -6.36
CA LYS A 132 -3.39 29.30 -6.16
C LYS A 132 -2.47 29.86 -5.08
N VAL A 133 -2.12 29.08 -4.06
CA VAL A 133 -1.16 29.46 -3.00
C VAL A 133 0.29 29.51 -3.52
N LEU A 134 0.64 28.68 -4.50
CA LEU A 134 1.97 28.69 -5.15
C LEU A 134 2.08 29.64 -6.35
N SER A 135 0.98 30.25 -6.78
CA SER A 135 0.92 31.23 -7.87
C SER A 135 1.51 32.63 -7.63
N PRO A 136 1.75 33.14 -6.39
CA PRO A 136 2.40 34.44 -6.19
C PRO A 136 3.81 34.51 -6.80
N PRO A 137 4.33 35.73 -7.11
CA PRO A 137 5.72 35.90 -7.52
C PRO A 137 6.69 35.30 -6.49
N ALA A 138 7.80 34.74 -6.98
CA ALA A 138 8.88 34.17 -6.18
C ALA A 138 9.29 35.06 -4.99
N GLU A 139 9.38 36.37 -5.23
CA GLU A 139 9.70 37.43 -4.27
C GLU A 139 8.81 37.48 -3.00
N ARG A 140 7.66 36.78 -3.01
CA ARG A 140 6.75 36.64 -1.85
C ARG A 140 6.85 35.28 -1.16
N LEU A 141 7.38 34.27 -1.84
CA LEU A 141 7.51 32.90 -1.34
C LEU A 141 8.95 32.58 -0.91
N CYS A 142 9.92 33.33 -1.45
CA CYS A 142 11.35 33.24 -1.17
C CYS A 142 11.85 34.51 -0.47
N GLU A 143 12.83 34.35 0.42
CA GLU A 143 13.59 35.42 1.06
C GLU A 143 15.10 35.24 0.76
N PRO A 144 15.90 36.32 0.76
CA PRO A 144 17.34 36.22 0.53
C PRO A 144 18.05 35.46 1.65
N GLY A 145 19.11 34.76 1.29
CA GLY A 145 19.96 34.05 2.23
C GLY A 145 21.38 33.87 1.72
N ARG A 146 22.22 33.28 2.58
CA ARG A 146 23.65 33.08 2.32
C ARG A 146 24.04 31.65 2.61
N TYR A 147 24.96 31.13 1.81
CA TYR A 147 25.44 29.76 1.93
C TYR A 147 26.92 29.62 1.56
N PHE A 148 27.55 28.61 2.14
CA PHE A 148 28.79 28.03 1.63
C PHE A 148 28.46 26.76 0.84
N GLN A 149 29.30 26.45 -0.14
CA GLN A 149 29.25 25.22 -0.91
C GLN A 149 30.62 24.55 -0.86
N GLU A 150 30.65 23.23 -0.76
CA GLU A 150 31.87 22.45 -0.92
C GLU A 150 32.33 22.51 -2.39
N GLU A 151 33.63 22.71 -2.58
CA GLU A 151 34.31 22.73 -3.87
C GLU A 151 35.36 21.61 -3.88
N GLU A 152 35.41 20.83 -4.95
CA GLU A 152 36.35 19.72 -5.13
C GLU A 152 37.58 20.16 -5.95
N ASP A 153 38.77 19.84 -5.44
CA ASP A 153 39.99 19.86 -6.25
C ASP A 153 40.20 18.51 -6.92
N TRP A 154 39.87 18.45 -8.22
CA TRP A 154 40.18 17.32 -9.09
C TRP A 154 41.68 16.95 -9.09
N GLY A 155 42.57 17.87 -8.70
CA GLY A 155 44.00 17.61 -8.56
C GLY A 155 44.47 17.10 -7.19
N ARG A 156 43.61 17.04 -6.16
CA ARG A 156 44.06 16.71 -4.78
C ARG A 156 43.14 15.84 -3.93
N PHE A 157 41.96 15.42 -4.39
CA PHE A 157 40.98 14.65 -3.61
C PHE A 157 40.63 15.30 -2.25
N ASN A 158 40.75 16.63 -2.16
CA ASN A 158 40.39 17.39 -0.96
C ASN A 158 39.15 18.20 -1.25
N VAL A 159 38.17 18.09 -0.35
CA VAL A 159 36.95 18.90 -0.34
C VAL A 159 37.17 20.08 0.60
N TRP A 160 36.83 21.30 0.17
CA TRP A 160 36.87 22.48 1.04
C TRP A 160 35.63 23.36 0.87
N TRP A 161 35.38 24.23 1.85
CA TRP A 161 34.36 25.25 1.76
C TRP A 161 34.79 26.42 0.88
N GLY A 162 34.03 26.63 -0.20
CA GLY A 162 34.19 27.76 -1.12
C GLY A 162 33.91 29.12 -0.46
N PRO A 163 33.91 30.23 -1.22
CA PRO A 163 33.52 31.53 -0.70
C PRO A 163 32.04 31.57 -0.27
N GLU A 164 31.68 32.52 0.57
CA GLU A 164 30.28 32.82 0.93
C GLU A 164 29.53 33.30 -0.33
N ARG A 165 28.39 32.67 -0.64
CA ARG A 165 27.55 32.96 -1.80
C ARG A 165 26.16 33.42 -1.35
N THR A 166 25.51 34.21 -2.20
CA THR A 166 24.12 34.66 -2.02
C THR A 166 23.15 33.76 -2.78
N GLY A 167 21.96 33.57 -2.23
CA GLY A 167 20.91 32.73 -2.81
C GLY A 167 19.53 33.05 -2.22
N THR A 168 18.56 32.18 -2.49
CA THR A 168 17.19 32.30 -1.96
C THR A 168 16.86 31.10 -1.07
N ARG A 169 15.96 31.30 -0.09
CA ARG A 169 15.31 30.22 0.67
C ARG A 169 13.81 30.45 0.65
N LEU A 170 12.99 29.40 0.82
CA LEU A 170 11.57 29.61 1.09
C LEU A 170 11.37 30.33 2.42
N THR A 171 10.36 31.19 2.50
CA THR A 171 9.86 31.68 3.79
C THR A 171 9.33 30.50 4.62
N ARG A 172 9.34 30.63 5.95
CA ARG A 172 8.79 29.59 6.84
C ARG A 172 7.32 29.27 6.56
N GLU A 173 6.55 30.25 6.12
CA GLU A 173 5.17 30.05 5.72
C GLU A 173 5.07 29.22 4.44
N ALA A 174 5.79 29.59 3.37
CA ALA A 174 5.80 28.85 2.11
C ALA A 174 6.28 27.40 2.29
N ALA A 175 7.34 27.19 3.09
CA ALA A 175 7.81 25.84 3.42
C ALA A 175 6.77 25.01 4.20
N SER A 176 6.00 25.64 5.10
CA SER A 176 4.89 24.97 5.79
C SER A 176 3.73 24.65 4.83
N GLN A 177 3.37 25.57 3.93
CA GLN A 177 2.32 25.38 2.94
C GLN A 177 2.63 24.22 1.97
N VAL A 178 3.89 24.12 1.50
CA VAL A 178 4.33 22.99 0.66
C VAL A 178 4.32 21.67 1.45
N LYS A 179 4.75 21.67 2.71
CA LYS A 179 4.64 20.48 3.58
C LYS A 179 3.18 20.01 3.77
N ASP A 180 2.28 20.93 4.08
CA ASP A 180 0.85 20.65 4.27
C ASP A 180 0.21 20.12 2.99
N MET A 181 0.58 20.68 1.83
CA MET A 181 0.17 20.20 0.50
C MET A 181 0.70 18.79 0.19
N LEU A 182 1.95 18.47 0.51
CA LEU A 182 2.49 17.11 0.28
C LEU A 182 1.79 16.07 1.19
N ALA A 183 1.49 16.43 2.44
CA ALA A 183 0.71 15.61 3.36
C ALA A 183 -0.76 15.45 2.89
N TRP A 184 -1.35 16.52 2.34
CA TRP A 184 -2.65 16.49 1.68
C TRP A 184 -2.68 15.50 0.50
N ALA A 185 -1.70 15.58 -0.41
CA ALA A 185 -1.64 14.71 -1.58
C ALA A 185 -1.54 13.22 -1.18
N ALA A 186 -0.73 12.91 -0.17
CA ALA A 186 -0.59 11.57 0.37
C ALA A 186 -1.91 11.03 0.97
N ALA A 187 -2.63 11.84 1.75
CA ALA A 187 -3.90 11.42 2.35
C ALA A 187 -5.02 11.25 1.31
N ARG A 188 -5.10 12.14 0.30
CA ARG A 188 -6.14 12.05 -0.74
C ARG A 188 -5.88 10.94 -1.75
N ARG A 189 -4.62 10.53 -1.98
CA ARG A 189 -4.27 9.45 -2.91
C ARG A 189 -5.03 8.16 -2.61
N ASN A 190 -5.07 7.73 -1.35
CA ASN A 190 -5.73 6.50 -0.93
C ASN A 190 -7.25 6.55 -1.14
N LEU A 191 -7.88 7.68 -0.81
CA LEU A 191 -9.33 7.86 -0.97
C LEU A 191 -9.74 7.87 -2.46
N VAL A 192 -8.91 8.47 -3.32
CA VAL A 192 -9.13 8.48 -4.78
C VAL A 192 -8.87 7.10 -5.39
N SER A 193 -7.86 6.35 -4.93
CA SER A 193 -7.54 5.01 -5.45
C SER A 193 -8.63 3.98 -5.16
N ASP A 194 -9.28 4.06 -4.00
CA ASP A 194 -10.39 3.18 -3.64
C ASP A 194 -11.56 3.29 -4.63
N VAL A 195 -11.80 4.50 -5.15
CA VAL A 195 -12.89 4.87 -6.05
C VAL A 195 -12.51 4.67 -7.52
N HIS A 196 -11.34 5.13 -7.94
CA HIS A 196 -10.83 5.04 -9.30
C HIS A 196 -9.41 4.43 -9.28
N PRO A 197 -9.26 3.09 -9.43
CA PRO A 197 -7.98 2.38 -9.27
C PRO A 197 -6.81 2.76 -10.20
N GLY A 198 -7.01 3.67 -11.16
CA GLY A 198 -5.93 4.27 -11.96
C GLY A 198 -5.60 5.72 -11.63
N ALA A 199 -6.47 6.42 -10.89
CA ALA A 199 -6.37 7.85 -10.63
C ALA A 199 -5.31 8.20 -9.57
N GLU A 200 -4.79 7.23 -8.82
CA GLU A 200 -3.67 7.47 -7.90
C GLU A 200 -2.41 8.01 -8.61
N ARG A 201 -2.23 7.68 -9.89
CA ARG A 201 -1.09 8.13 -10.71
C ARG A 201 -1.04 9.64 -10.86
N LEU A 202 -2.18 10.32 -10.78
CA LEU A 202 -2.27 11.78 -10.80
C LEU A 202 -1.57 12.36 -9.56
N LEU A 203 -1.95 11.89 -8.36
CA LEU A 203 -1.37 12.34 -7.09
C LEU A 203 0.03 11.76 -6.84
N ALA A 204 0.41 10.68 -7.53
CA ALA A 204 1.72 10.03 -7.39
C ALA A 204 2.89 10.99 -7.65
N ALA A 205 2.79 11.87 -8.66
CA ALA A 205 3.85 12.85 -8.99
C ALA A 205 4.17 13.78 -7.81
N LEU A 206 3.14 14.28 -7.11
CA LEU A 206 3.29 15.10 -5.92
C LEU A 206 3.86 14.30 -4.74
N THR A 207 3.43 13.05 -4.53
CA THR A 207 3.90 12.21 -3.40
C THR A 207 5.26 11.54 -3.62
N GLY A 208 5.75 11.51 -4.86
CA GLY A 208 6.95 10.80 -5.29
C GLY A 208 8.14 11.73 -5.51
N GLU A 209 8.55 11.90 -6.77
CA GLU A 209 9.76 12.63 -7.14
C GLU A 209 9.76 14.08 -6.63
N LEU A 210 8.64 14.81 -6.75
CA LEU A 210 8.56 16.21 -6.29
C LEU A 210 8.61 16.31 -4.76
N ALA A 211 8.00 15.37 -4.02
CA ALA A 211 8.18 15.29 -2.58
C ALA A 211 9.63 14.99 -2.20
N GLN A 212 10.33 14.14 -2.95
CA GLN A 212 11.74 13.84 -2.70
C GLN A 212 12.63 15.03 -3.02
N ARG A 213 12.47 15.67 -4.18
CA ARG A 213 13.17 16.91 -4.54
C ARG A 213 12.95 17.99 -3.49
N PHE A 214 11.73 18.18 -3.00
CA PHE A 214 11.47 19.11 -1.89
C PHE A 214 12.17 18.72 -0.59
N ARG A 215 12.17 17.44 -0.19
CA ARG A 215 12.92 16.97 1.00
C ARG A 215 14.44 17.21 0.85
N ASP A 216 15.01 16.88 -0.30
CA ASP A 216 16.42 17.09 -0.66
C ASP A 216 16.80 18.59 -0.74
N SER A 217 15.84 19.45 -1.10
CA SER A 217 16.02 20.90 -1.16
C SER A 217 15.87 21.56 0.22
N VAL A 218 15.02 21.05 1.11
CA VAL A 218 14.86 21.57 2.48
C VAL A 218 16.01 21.13 3.38
N HIS A 219 16.45 19.87 3.27
CA HIS A 219 17.57 19.33 4.01
C HIS A 219 18.82 19.38 3.13
N THR A 220 19.70 20.36 3.37
CA THR A 220 20.98 20.54 2.68
C THR A 220 21.63 19.22 2.31
N ARG A 221 21.75 18.93 1.01
CA ARG A 221 22.64 17.87 0.51
C ARG A 221 24.03 18.03 1.12
N TYR A 222 24.74 16.91 1.25
CA TYR A 222 26.19 16.89 1.49
C TYR A 222 26.85 17.94 0.57
N GLY A 223 27.65 18.84 1.16
CA GLY A 223 28.28 19.93 0.43
C GLY A 223 27.60 21.31 0.40
N ARG A 224 26.59 21.59 1.23
CA ARG A 224 26.12 22.97 1.48
C ARG A 224 26.00 23.28 2.98
N ALA A 225 26.09 24.56 3.33
CA ALA A 225 25.90 25.10 4.68
C ALA A 225 25.27 26.51 4.61
N ASP A 226 24.09 26.72 5.19
CA ASP A 226 23.38 28.00 5.15
C ASP A 226 23.24 28.67 6.54
N ASP A 227 22.92 29.97 6.55
CA ASP A 227 22.95 30.84 7.74
C ASP A 227 21.87 30.56 8.82
N GLY A 228 21.32 29.34 8.89
CA GLY A 228 20.79 28.76 10.12
C GLY A 228 19.27 28.84 10.33
N ALA A 229 18.50 29.17 9.29
CA ALA A 229 17.06 29.39 9.42
C ALA A 229 16.21 28.10 9.49
N GLY A 230 16.78 26.94 9.17
CA GLY A 230 16.10 25.63 9.10
C GLY A 230 15.47 25.31 7.74
N ILE A 231 15.75 26.14 6.73
CA ILE A 231 15.37 25.96 5.32
C ILE A 231 16.61 26.29 4.52
N ALA A 232 17.10 25.33 3.72
CA ALA A 232 18.32 25.54 2.97
C ALA A 232 18.23 26.72 1.99
N VAL A 233 19.31 27.49 1.93
CA VAL A 233 19.53 28.50 0.91
C VAL A 233 20.06 27.80 -0.35
N LEU A 234 19.42 28.04 -1.49
CA LEU A 234 19.78 27.50 -2.79
C LEU A 234 20.23 28.65 -3.73
N PRO A 235 21.01 28.34 -4.79
CA PRO A 235 21.22 29.25 -5.91
C PRO A 235 19.91 29.86 -6.45
N PRO A 236 19.93 31.13 -6.90
CA PRO A 236 18.75 31.78 -7.47
C PRO A 236 18.15 30.96 -8.62
N GLY A 237 16.84 30.74 -8.59
CA GLY A 237 16.11 29.96 -9.59
C GLY A 237 15.83 28.50 -9.19
N GLU A 238 16.59 27.90 -8.25
CA GLU A 238 16.36 26.50 -7.84
C GLU A 238 15.00 26.33 -7.12
N TRP A 239 14.66 27.23 -6.18
CA TRP A 239 13.37 27.21 -5.49
C TRP A 239 12.21 27.57 -6.41
N GLU A 240 12.41 28.58 -7.25
CA GLU A 240 11.42 29.09 -8.19
C GLU A 240 11.02 28.02 -9.21
N THR A 241 11.99 27.25 -9.71
CA THR A 241 11.76 26.09 -10.58
C THR A 241 10.96 25.00 -9.86
N LEU A 242 11.34 24.65 -8.62
CA LEU A 242 10.63 23.62 -7.85
C LEU A 242 9.19 24.02 -7.48
N LEU A 243 8.96 25.29 -7.15
CA LEU A 243 7.60 25.82 -6.92
C LEU A 243 6.77 25.82 -8.20
N GLY A 244 7.38 26.15 -9.35
CA GLY A 244 6.76 26.04 -10.67
C GLY A 244 6.36 24.61 -11.05
N ASP A 245 7.26 23.64 -10.82
CA ASP A 245 6.99 22.21 -11.03
C ASP A 245 5.83 21.71 -10.15
N LEU A 246 5.82 22.10 -8.86
CA LEU A 246 4.73 21.78 -7.92
C LEU A 246 3.40 22.42 -8.34
N HIS A 247 3.41 23.68 -8.76
CA HIS A 247 2.23 24.38 -9.29
C HIS A 247 1.67 23.66 -10.52
N ALA A 248 2.52 23.34 -11.51
CA ALA A 248 2.12 22.64 -12.72
C ALA A 248 1.54 21.24 -12.41
N ALA A 249 2.16 20.51 -11.49
CA ALA A 249 1.66 19.21 -11.04
C ALA A 249 0.29 19.30 -10.34
N LEU A 250 0.04 20.33 -9.52
CA LEU A 250 -1.27 20.55 -8.90
C LEU A 250 -2.37 20.87 -9.93
N VAL A 251 -2.05 21.67 -10.95
CA VAL A 251 -2.98 21.96 -12.06
C VAL A 251 -3.29 20.69 -12.85
N ALA A 252 -2.27 19.90 -13.20
CA ALA A 252 -2.45 18.63 -13.89
C ALA A 252 -3.27 17.62 -13.07
N VAL A 253 -3.08 17.58 -11.74
CA VAL A 253 -3.92 16.80 -10.81
C VAL A 253 -5.36 17.31 -10.82
N ALA A 254 -5.58 18.63 -10.75
CA ALA A 254 -6.91 19.21 -10.74
C ALA A 254 -7.68 18.87 -12.03
N ASP A 255 -7.06 19.08 -13.19
CA ASP A 255 -7.68 18.84 -14.48
C ASP A 255 -7.88 17.33 -14.73
N GLY A 256 -6.89 16.50 -14.40
CA GLY A 256 -6.97 15.05 -14.50
C GLY A 256 -8.07 14.42 -13.63
N LEU A 257 -8.25 14.91 -12.40
CA LEU A 257 -9.33 14.48 -11.51
C LEU A 257 -10.71 14.96 -11.99
N ALA A 258 -10.80 16.19 -12.52
CA ALA A 258 -12.05 16.73 -13.06
C ALA A 258 -12.49 16.01 -14.35
N ALA A 259 -11.54 15.48 -15.13
CA ALA A 259 -11.79 14.71 -16.34
C ALA A 259 -12.18 13.24 -16.09
N LEU A 260 -12.19 12.75 -14.84
CA LEU A 260 -12.52 11.36 -14.55
C LEU A 260 -13.98 11.02 -14.95
N PRO A 261 -14.21 9.85 -15.59
CA PRO A 261 -15.54 9.47 -16.01
C PRO A 261 -16.44 9.23 -14.80
N ARG A 262 -17.67 9.79 -14.83
CA ARG A 262 -18.66 9.57 -13.77
C ARG A 262 -18.86 8.06 -13.55
N PRO A 263 -18.81 7.57 -12.30
CA PRO A 263 -19.05 6.17 -11.98
C PRO A 263 -20.34 5.65 -12.62
N LYS A 264 -20.32 4.38 -13.05
CA LYS A 264 -21.53 3.69 -13.47
C LYS A 264 -22.47 3.55 -12.27
N LEU A 265 -23.78 3.62 -12.52
CA LEU A 265 -24.76 3.29 -11.48
C LEU A 265 -24.64 1.78 -11.21
N LEU A 266 -24.51 1.39 -9.94
CA LEU A 266 -24.56 -0.03 -9.53
C LEU A 266 -25.83 -0.68 -10.14
N PRO A 267 -25.80 -1.94 -10.60
CA PRO A 267 -26.98 -2.59 -11.15
C PRO A 267 -28.10 -2.62 -10.10
N LEU A 268 -29.36 -2.59 -10.53
CA LEU A 268 -30.43 -3.01 -9.63
C LEU A 268 -30.32 -4.52 -9.49
N MET A 269 -30.35 -5.02 -8.26
CA MET A 269 -30.40 -6.45 -8.02
C MET A 269 -31.85 -6.90 -8.07
N HIS A 270 -32.07 -8.06 -8.67
CA HIS A 270 -33.32 -8.79 -8.64
C HIS A 270 -33.01 -10.25 -8.35
N ARG A 271 -34.00 -10.96 -7.80
CA ARG A 271 -33.90 -12.38 -7.53
C ARG A 271 -33.49 -13.18 -8.78
N PRO A 272 -32.65 -14.22 -8.64
CA PRO A 272 -32.62 -15.26 -9.66
C PRO A 272 -33.98 -15.96 -9.70
N LYS A 273 -34.39 -16.43 -10.89
CA LYS A 273 -35.62 -17.23 -11.04
C LYS A 273 -35.44 -18.65 -10.51
N GLU A 274 -34.21 -19.14 -10.55
CA GLU A 274 -33.82 -20.49 -10.18
C GLU A 274 -32.70 -20.39 -9.13
N ALA A 275 -33.01 -20.78 -7.89
CA ALA A 275 -32.04 -20.97 -6.83
C ALA A 275 -32.51 -22.12 -5.94
N ARG A 276 -31.56 -22.98 -5.55
CA ARG A 276 -31.86 -24.17 -4.72
C ARG A 276 -31.12 -24.15 -3.39
N PHE A 277 -31.74 -24.71 -2.37
CA PHE A 277 -31.10 -25.01 -1.09
C PHE A 277 -30.17 -26.21 -1.20
N LYS A 278 -29.19 -26.31 -0.30
CA LYS A 278 -28.36 -27.52 -0.14
C LYS A 278 -29.23 -28.66 0.41
N GLU A 279 -28.88 -29.90 0.10
CA GLU A 279 -29.69 -31.08 0.46
C GLU A 279 -29.94 -31.22 1.98
N HIS A 280 -29.02 -30.72 2.81
CA HIS A 280 -29.12 -30.69 4.27
C HIS A 280 -29.75 -29.40 4.85
N VAL A 281 -30.20 -28.46 4.02
CA VAL A 281 -30.74 -27.15 4.48
C VAL A 281 -32.26 -27.12 4.36
N SER A 282 -32.95 -27.05 5.50
CA SER A 282 -34.39 -26.76 5.54
C SER A 282 -34.66 -25.35 5.01
N GLY A 283 -35.60 -25.26 4.05
CA GLY A 283 -36.07 -23.98 3.53
C GLY A 283 -36.86 -23.17 4.56
N GLU A 284 -37.50 -23.81 5.54
CA GLU A 284 -38.14 -23.14 6.68
C GLU A 284 -37.12 -22.50 7.61
N ALA A 285 -36.05 -23.24 7.95
CA ALA A 285 -34.95 -22.72 8.78
C ALA A 285 -34.27 -21.52 8.10
N MET A 286 -33.91 -21.66 6.82
CA MET A 286 -33.36 -20.58 6.00
C MET A 286 -34.27 -19.34 5.96
N GLU A 287 -35.58 -19.53 5.79
CA GLU A 287 -36.56 -18.44 5.78
C GLU A 287 -36.65 -17.74 7.14
N GLN A 288 -36.55 -18.49 8.24
CA GLN A 288 -36.51 -17.95 9.60
C GLN A 288 -35.22 -17.16 9.86
N ASP A 289 -34.06 -17.73 9.53
CA ASP A 289 -32.74 -17.11 9.72
C ASP A 289 -32.61 -15.82 8.91
N LEU A 290 -33.07 -15.82 7.65
CA LEU A 290 -33.08 -14.63 6.80
C LEU A 290 -34.03 -13.54 7.34
N ARG A 291 -35.19 -13.94 7.85
CA ARG A 291 -36.15 -13.02 8.50
C ARG A 291 -35.59 -12.41 9.77
N GLU A 292 -34.92 -13.20 10.63
CA GLU A 292 -34.26 -12.68 11.82
C GLU A 292 -33.09 -11.75 11.47
N PHE A 293 -32.24 -12.15 10.51
CA PHE A 293 -31.14 -11.33 10.02
C PHE A 293 -31.64 -9.97 9.51
N LEU A 294 -32.66 -9.96 8.65
CA LEU A 294 -33.28 -8.73 8.13
C LEU A 294 -33.85 -7.86 9.25
N ALA A 295 -34.57 -8.43 10.21
CA ALA A 295 -35.12 -7.69 11.34
C ALA A 295 -34.03 -7.08 12.24
N ASN A 296 -32.95 -7.80 12.49
CA ASN A 296 -31.81 -7.32 13.27
C ASN A 296 -31.00 -6.26 12.52
N ALA A 297 -30.79 -6.43 11.21
CA ALA A 297 -30.10 -5.46 10.37
C ALA A 297 -30.91 -4.17 10.16
N ALA A 298 -32.24 -4.25 10.04
CA ALA A 298 -33.12 -3.08 10.00
C ALA A 298 -33.03 -2.25 11.30
N LYS A 299 -33.04 -2.90 12.48
CA LYS A 299 -32.82 -2.23 13.78
C LYS A 299 -31.45 -1.54 13.85
N LEU A 300 -30.40 -2.15 13.29
CA LEU A 300 -29.06 -1.53 13.21
C LEU A 300 -29.03 -0.31 12.27
N ARG A 301 -29.68 -0.40 11.10
CA ARG A 301 -29.84 0.71 10.14
C ARG A 301 -30.58 1.89 10.76
N GLU A 302 -31.70 1.67 11.45
CA GLU A 302 -32.45 2.74 12.10
C GLU A 302 -31.69 3.39 13.27
N ARG A 303 -30.93 2.61 14.06
CA ARG A 303 -30.02 3.18 15.09
C ARG A 303 -28.95 4.08 14.48
N ALA A 304 -28.36 3.68 13.36
CA ALA A 304 -27.36 4.49 12.66
C ALA A 304 -27.95 5.71 11.92
N LEU A 305 -29.25 5.68 11.58
CA LEU A 305 -30.00 6.84 11.07
C LEU A 305 -30.38 7.87 12.14
N THR A 306 -30.42 7.47 13.42
CA THR A 306 -30.97 8.27 14.53
C THR A 306 -29.96 8.63 15.63
N GLY A 307 -28.77 8.03 15.64
CA GLY A 307 -27.79 8.29 16.68
C GLY A 307 -26.42 7.65 16.45
N ALA A 308 -25.93 6.89 17.43
CA ALA A 308 -24.57 6.38 17.46
C ALA A 308 -24.34 5.23 16.46
N TRP A 309 -23.16 5.23 15.83
CA TRP A 309 -22.71 4.18 14.93
C TRP A 309 -22.49 2.84 15.67
N PRO A 310 -23.20 1.76 15.30
CA PRO A 310 -22.99 0.43 15.89
C PRO A 310 -21.55 -0.08 15.73
N ALA A 311 -20.94 -0.52 16.83
CA ALA A 311 -19.58 -1.07 16.84
C ALA A 311 -19.40 -2.27 15.88
N LYS A 312 -20.46 -3.09 15.70
CA LYS A 312 -20.46 -4.24 14.76
C LYS A 312 -20.13 -3.85 13.32
N PHE A 313 -20.41 -2.61 12.89
CA PHE A 313 -20.08 -2.13 11.55
C PHE A 313 -18.57 -1.97 11.29
N ARG A 314 -17.74 -1.93 12.34
CA ARG A 314 -16.27 -1.86 12.24
C ARG A 314 -15.58 -3.23 12.20
N ALA A 315 -16.32 -4.32 12.42
CA ALA A 315 -15.77 -5.66 12.66
C ALA A 315 -15.91 -6.62 11.46
N GLY A 316 -15.95 -6.10 10.22
CA GLY A 316 -16.05 -6.93 9.02
C GLY A 316 -17.41 -7.63 8.85
N TRP A 317 -18.51 -6.97 9.24
CA TRP A 317 -19.86 -7.50 9.12
C TRP A 317 -20.17 -7.98 7.69
N ARG A 318 -20.39 -9.30 7.53
CA ARG A 318 -20.91 -9.89 6.29
C ARG A 318 -22.34 -9.39 6.07
N LEU A 319 -22.62 -8.84 4.88
CA LEU A 319 -23.91 -8.23 4.52
C LEU A 319 -25.10 -9.20 4.50
N ASP A 320 -24.83 -10.51 4.53
CA ASP A 320 -25.80 -11.61 4.63
C ASP A 320 -25.70 -12.38 5.96
N GLY A 321 -24.75 -12.04 6.84
CA GLY A 321 -24.49 -12.80 8.07
C GLY A 321 -24.06 -14.25 7.87
N GLY A 322 -23.73 -14.68 6.64
CA GLY A 322 -23.57 -16.11 6.30
C GLY A 322 -24.88 -16.84 6.00
N VAL A 323 -26.06 -16.20 6.14
CA VAL A 323 -27.36 -16.84 5.90
C VAL A 323 -27.47 -17.37 4.46
N LEU A 324 -26.89 -16.67 3.48
CA LEU A 324 -26.93 -17.12 2.08
C LEU A 324 -26.07 -18.36 1.78
N ASP A 325 -25.24 -18.84 2.72
CA ASP A 325 -24.38 -20.01 2.51
C ASP A 325 -25.17 -21.34 2.44
N GLY A 326 -26.45 -21.35 2.81
CA GLY A 326 -27.35 -22.51 2.65
C GLY A 326 -27.94 -22.70 1.23
N PHE A 327 -27.69 -21.78 0.29
CA PHE A 327 -28.01 -21.98 -1.13
C PHE A 327 -26.88 -22.73 -1.86
N VAL A 328 -27.24 -23.72 -2.68
CA VAL A 328 -26.33 -24.33 -3.68
C VAL A 328 -25.99 -23.31 -4.77
N THR A 329 -26.99 -22.55 -5.21
CA THR A 329 -26.84 -21.64 -6.34
C THR A 329 -26.13 -20.36 -5.93
N GLU A 330 -24.84 -20.25 -6.28
CA GLU A 330 -24.02 -19.05 -6.06
C GLU A 330 -24.61 -17.75 -6.63
N GLU A 331 -25.57 -17.81 -7.55
CA GLU A 331 -26.14 -16.64 -8.21
C GLU A 331 -26.77 -15.64 -7.22
N ILE A 332 -27.35 -16.08 -6.10
CA ILE A 332 -27.87 -15.14 -5.08
C ILE A 332 -26.72 -14.33 -4.46
N ARG A 333 -25.64 -15.01 -4.04
CA ARG A 333 -24.44 -14.41 -3.45
C ARG A 333 -23.65 -13.57 -4.47
N ARG A 334 -23.52 -14.04 -5.71
CA ARG A 334 -22.89 -13.33 -6.84
C ARG A 334 -23.61 -12.04 -7.18
N ARG A 335 -24.95 -12.03 -7.19
CA ARG A 335 -25.74 -10.80 -7.38
C ARG A 335 -25.55 -9.83 -6.22
N LEU A 336 -25.61 -10.29 -4.97
CA LEU A 336 -25.32 -9.47 -3.79
C LEU A 336 -23.92 -8.84 -3.87
N ALA A 337 -22.90 -9.63 -4.19
CA ALA A 337 -21.53 -9.15 -4.35
C ALA A 337 -21.38 -8.10 -5.47
N LYS A 338 -22.12 -8.24 -6.57
CA LYS A 338 -22.13 -7.30 -7.70
C LYS A 338 -22.92 -6.01 -7.42
N GLY A 339 -24.01 -6.09 -6.65
CA GLY A 339 -24.77 -4.91 -6.21
C GLY A 339 -24.11 -4.18 -5.03
N ALA A 340 -23.30 -4.88 -4.24
CA ALA A 340 -22.48 -4.33 -3.16
C ALA A 340 -20.99 -4.14 -3.58
N GLU A 341 -20.70 -4.10 -4.89
CA GLU A 341 -19.33 -3.93 -5.38
C GLU A 341 -18.71 -2.61 -4.84
N GLY A 342 -17.48 -2.71 -4.34
CA GLY A 342 -16.80 -1.61 -3.65
C GLY A 342 -17.12 -1.46 -2.14
N PHE A 343 -18.15 -2.12 -1.60
CA PHE A 343 -18.50 -2.01 -0.17
C PHE A 343 -17.32 -2.36 0.75
N GLN A 344 -16.52 -3.37 0.42
CA GLN A 344 -15.34 -3.76 1.20
C GLN A 344 -14.28 -2.65 1.33
N ARG A 345 -14.23 -1.69 0.39
CA ARG A 345 -13.36 -0.51 0.46
C ARG A 345 -14.01 0.58 1.32
N VAL A 346 -15.29 0.85 1.08
CA VAL A 346 -16.07 1.81 1.88
C VAL A 346 -16.14 1.42 3.36
N ALA A 347 -16.22 0.13 3.69
CA ALA A 347 -16.20 -0.36 5.07
C ALA A 347 -14.84 -0.16 5.78
N ARG A 348 -13.77 0.12 5.02
CA ARG A 348 -12.45 0.52 5.55
C ARG A 348 -12.33 2.04 5.70
N TRP A 349 -13.23 2.82 5.11
CA TRP A 349 -13.23 4.26 5.28
C TRP A 349 -13.58 4.64 6.71
N ASN A 350 -12.98 5.74 7.17
CA ASN A 350 -13.19 6.26 8.51
C ASN A 350 -13.49 7.76 8.50
N THR A 351 -13.76 8.31 9.68
CA THR A 351 -14.07 9.73 9.90
C THR A 351 -12.88 10.68 9.70
N ASP A 352 -11.68 10.16 9.46
CA ASP A 352 -10.46 10.93 9.20
C ASP A 352 -10.26 11.15 7.69
N GLN A 353 -10.75 10.21 6.87
CA GLN A 353 -10.72 10.29 5.41
C GLN A 353 -11.93 11.08 4.85
N LEU A 354 -13.13 10.81 5.37
CA LEU A 354 -14.40 11.35 4.85
C LEU A 354 -15.25 11.92 5.98
N SER A 355 -15.98 13.02 5.75
CA SER A 355 -16.81 13.61 6.81
C SER A 355 -17.88 12.62 7.31
N ALA A 356 -18.17 12.62 8.61
CA ALA A 356 -19.08 11.64 9.23
C ALA A 356 -20.46 11.56 8.55
N GLY A 357 -21.01 12.69 8.10
CA GLY A 357 -22.27 12.73 7.33
C GLY A 357 -22.16 12.11 5.94
N SER A 358 -21.04 12.33 5.23
CA SER A 358 -20.78 11.70 3.93
C SER A 358 -20.59 10.20 4.09
N PHE A 359 -19.84 9.77 5.11
CA PHE A 359 -19.61 8.37 5.44
C PHE A 359 -20.92 7.64 5.76
N ALA A 360 -21.80 8.28 6.55
CA ALA A 360 -23.14 7.76 6.85
C ALA A 360 -23.99 7.55 5.59
N ARG A 361 -24.00 8.52 4.65
CA ARG A 361 -24.74 8.39 3.39
C ARG A 361 -24.30 7.19 2.58
N VAL A 362 -22.99 7.02 2.36
CA VAL A 362 -22.47 5.90 1.56
C VAL A 362 -22.77 4.57 2.25
N TYR A 363 -22.41 4.45 3.53
CA TYR A 363 -22.55 3.21 4.28
C TYR A 363 -24.02 2.75 4.35
N LEU A 364 -24.93 3.66 4.75
CA LEU A 364 -26.34 3.34 4.89
C LEU A 364 -27.02 3.13 3.53
N ALA A 365 -26.53 3.73 2.45
CA ALA A 365 -26.99 3.42 1.10
C ALA A 365 -26.61 1.98 0.71
N TYR A 366 -25.37 1.55 0.95
CA TYR A 366 -24.96 0.16 0.71
C TYR A 366 -25.78 -0.84 1.53
N VAL A 367 -25.98 -0.58 2.84
CA VAL A 367 -26.82 -1.43 3.69
C VAL A 367 -28.26 -1.47 3.18
N THR A 368 -28.82 -0.33 2.73
CA THR A 368 -30.18 -0.28 2.16
C THR A 368 -30.29 -1.14 0.89
N ILE A 369 -29.33 -1.06 -0.02
CA ILE A 369 -29.29 -1.89 -1.24
C ILE A 369 -29.22 -3.39 -0.93
N ALA A 370 -28.40 -3.78 0.05
CA ALA A 370 -28.29 -5.17 0.48
C ALA A 370 -29.60 -5.69 1.12
N LEU A 371 -30.20 -4.91 2.03
CA LEU A 371 -31.44 -5.29 2.71
C LEU A 371 -32.65 -5.34 1.78
N ASP A 372 -32.74 -4.44 0.80
CA ASP A 372 -33.80 -4.44 -0.22
C ASP A 372 -33.74 -5.74 -1.06
N TYR A 373 -32.55 -6.09 -1.55
CA TYR A 373 -32.34 -7.35 -2.27
C TYR A 373 -32.59 -8.59 -1.42
N LEU A 374 -32.10 -8.63 -0.18
CA LEU A 374 -32.35 -9.75 0.74
C LEU A 374 -33.84 -9.86 1.12
N THR A 375 -34.58 -8.74 1.12
CA THR A 375 -36.05 -8.74 1.28
C THR A 375 -36.76 -9.28 0.03
N GLU A 376 -36.29 -8.92 -1.17
CA GLU A 376 -36.76 -9.54 -2.42
C GLU A 376 -36.49 -11.05 -2.42
N VAL A 377 -35.31 -11.50 -1.94
CA VAL A 377 -35.00 -12.91 -1.74
C VAL A 377 -36.00 -13.55 -0.77
N LEU A 378 -36.16 -13.01 0.46
CA LEU A 378 -37.09 -13.54 1.48
C LEU A 378 -38.53 -13.67 0.95
N GLY A 379 -39.03 -12.65 0.26
CA GLY A 379 -40.39 -12.63 -0.30
C GLY A 379 -40.67 -13.74 -1.32
N ASN A 380 -39.62 -14.43 -1.79
CA ASN A 380 -39.71 -15.48 -2.80
C ASN A 380 -39.20 -16.85 -2.29
N MET A 381 -39.06 -17.04 -0.97
CA MET A 381 -38.72 -18.37 -0.38
C MET A 381 -39.70 -19.47 -0.78
N ALA A 382 -40.98 -19.15 -1.01
CA ALA A 382 -41.96 -20.14 -1.46
C ALA A 382 -41.61 -20.74 -2.83
N ASP A 383 -41.10 -19.93 -3.76
CA ASP A 383 -40.64 -20.41 -5.07
C ASP A 383 -39.40 -21.30 -4.91
N TYR A 384 -38.37 -20.85 -4.17
CA TYR A 384 -37.17 -21.66 -3.98
C TYR A 384 -37.43 -22.96 -3.21
N LYS A 385 -38.37 -22.98 -2.26
CA LYS A 385 -38.79 -24.21 -1.57
C LYS A 385 -39.44 -25.20 -2.52
N ARG A 386 -40.32 -24.73 -3.42
CA ARG A 386 -40.89 -25.57 -4.49
C ARG A 386 -39.80 -26.08 -5.44
N ASP A 387 -38.86 -25.22 -5.83
CA ASP A 387 -37.85 -25.54 -6.84
C ASP A 387 -36.65 -26.34 -6.27
N SER A 388 -36.57 -26.45 -4.94
CA SER A 388 -35.67 -27.33 -4.17
C SER A 388 -36.36 -28.60 -3.65
N ALA A 389 -37.69 -28.70 -3.73
CA ALA A 389 -38.41 -29.88 -3.26
C ALA A 389 -38.02 -31.08 -4.15
N PRO A 390 -37.70 -32.25 -3.56
CA PRO A 390 -37.43 -33.45 -4.35
C PRO A 390 -38.66 -33.79 -5.18
N GLN A 391 -38.48 -33.93 -6.50
CA GLN A 391 -39.53 -34.39 -7.41
C GLN A 391 -39.85 -35.86 -7.11
N SER A 392 -40.74 -36.08 -6.14
CA SER A 392 -41.29 -37.37 -5.71
C SER A 392 -40.26 -38.48 -5.45
N GLY A 393 -39.69 -38.53 -4.25
CA GLY A 393 -38.85 -39.67 -3.87
C GLY A 393 -38.15 -39.59 -2.51
N HIS A 394 -38.89 -39.91 -1.43
CA HIS A 394 -38.39 -40.20 -0.08
C HIS A 394 -37.84 -39.03 0.77
N ARG A 395 -38.20 -39.06 2.06
CA ARG A 395 -37.84 -38.09 3.11
C ARG A 395 -37.20 -38.90 4.24
N ILE A 396 -36.00 -38.52 4.66
CA ILE A 396 -35.39 -38.96 5.92
C ILE A 396 -34.86 -37.72 6.63
N GLU A 397 -35.27 -37.52 7.88
CA GLU A 397 -34.84 -36.43 8.75
C GLU A 397 -33.96 -37.00 9.87
N ILE A 398 -32.73 -36.54 10.00
CA ILE A 398 -31.97 -36.55 11.27
C ILE A 398 -31.13 -35.26 11.31
N GLY A 399 -31.19 -34.51 12.40
CA GLY A 399 -30.43 -33.26 12.57
C GLY A 399 -29.43 -33.30 13.72
N GLY A 400 -28.51 -32.33 13.77
CA GLY A 400 -27.64 -32.08 14.92
C GLY A 400 -26.19 -31.69 14.59
N ASP A 401 -25.89 -30.40 14.61
CA ASP A 401 -24.53 -29.81 14.66
C ASP A 401 -24.20 -29.51 16.18
N VAL A 402 -22.99 -29.20 16.66
CA VAL A 402 -21.79 -28.59 16.07
C VAL A 402 -20.50 -29.20 16.65
N THR A 403 -19.49 -29.50 15.82
CA THR A 403 -18.05 -29.33 16.12
C THR A 403 -17.16 -29.61 14.90
N HIS A 404 -17.05 -28.62 14.01
CA HIS A 404 -16.49 -28.80 12.66
C HIS A 404 -15.06 -29.41 12.60
N SER A 405 -14.77 -30.05 11.46
CA SER A 405 -13.53 -30.77 11.09
C SER A 405 -13.33 -32.13 11.79
N ASN A 406 -13.20 -32.21 13.13
CA ASN A 406 -13.00 -33.52 13.79
C ASN A 406 -14.29 -34.34 13.98
N PHE A 407 -15.47 -33.70 13.87
CA PHE A 407 -16.76 -34.41 13.94
C PHE A 407 -17.13 -35.08 12.62
N VAL A 408 -16.82 -34.49 11.46
CA VAL A 408 -17.23 -34.99 10.13
C VAL A 408 -16.61 -36.36 9.82
N LEU A 409 -15.32 -36.52 10.07
CA LEU A 409 -14.63 -37.81 9.93
C LEU A 409 -15.25 -38.88 10.85
N ASN A 410 -15.57 -38.54 12.10
CA ASN A 410 -16.18 -39.46 13.05
C ASN A 410 -17.66 -39.75 12.76
N SER A 411 -18.42 -38.80 12.20
CA SER A 411 -19.80 -39.04 11.76
C SER A 411 -19.86 -39.90 10.51
N THR A 412 -18.97 -39.69 9.54
CA THR A 412 -18.91 -40.53 8.33
C THR A 412 -18.47 -41.95 8.66
N VAL A 413 -17.49 -42.14 9.57
CA VAL A 413 -17.14 -43.47 10.10
C VAL A 413 -18.32 -44.11 10.86
N ARG A 414 -19.03 -43.35 11.72
CA ARG A 414 -20.22 -43.86 12.43
C ARG A 414 -21.37 -44.22 11.48
N ASP A 415 -21.58 -43.45 10.43
CA ASP A 415 -22.53 -43.75 9.36
C ASP A 415 -22.15 -45.04 8.64
N ILE A 416 -20.86 -45.22 8.29
CA ILE A 416 -20.34 -46.47 7.72
C ILE A 416 -20.63 -47.63 8.67
N THR A 417 -20.28 -47.54 9.96
CA THR A 417 -20.60 -48.58 10.97
C THR A 417 -22.10 -48.86 11.09
N THR A 418 -22.95 -47.84 10.97
CA THR A 418 -24.42 -47.98 11.05
C THR A 418 -24.99 -48.67 9.80
N VAL A 419 -24.46 -48.34 8.62
CA VAL A 419 -24.79 -48.97 7.33
C VAL A 419 -24.20 -50.39 7.22
N LEU A 420 -23.13 -50.70 7.95
CA LEU A 420 -22.51 -52.03 8.01
C LEU A 420 -23.28 -53.05 8.86
N ALA A 421 -24.09 -52.65 9.83
CA ALA A 421 -24.84 -53.61 10.64
C ALA A 421 -25.78 -54.52 9.82
N PRO A 422 -26.53 -54.02 8.80
CA PRO A 422 -27.23 -54.86 7.81
C PRO A 422 -26.32 -55.69 6.88
N VAL A 423 -25.06 -55.32 6.71
CA VAL A 423 -24.08 -56.04 5.87
C VAL A 423 -23.51 -57.22 6.65
N ALA A 424 -23.03 -57.02 7.87
CA ALA A 424 -22.52 -58.07 8.75
C ALA A 424 -23.58 -59.16 8.98
N GLY A 425 -24.86 -58.79 9.16
CA GLY A 425 -25.97 -59.75 9.24
C GLY A 425 -26.24 -60.59 7.98
N ARG A 426 -25.44 -60.47 6.91
CA ARG A 426 -25.58 -61.24 5.64
C ARG A 426 -24.26 -61.74 5.07
N ASP A 427 -23.18 -60.97 5.20
CA ASP A 427 -21.83 -61.29 4.75
C ASP A 427 -20.81 -60.57 5.66
N ASP A 428 -20.40 -61.26 6.74
CA ASP A 428 -19.39 -60.77 7.69
C ASP A 428 -18.07 -60.39 7.00
N ARG A 429 -17.68 -61.13 5.95
CA ARG A 429 -16.41 -60.92 5.25
C ARG A 429 -16.44 -59.67 4.38
N LEU A 430 -17.60 -59.35 3.80
CA LEU A 430 -17.81 -58.09 3.11
C LEU A 430 -17.88 -56.91 4.09
N ALA A 431 -18.48 -57.10 5.27
CA ALA A 431 -18.49 -56.07 6.31
C ALA A 431 -17.07 -55.75 6.82
N GLU A 432 -16.28 -56.80 7.12
CA GLU A 432 -14.87 -56.70 7.51
C GLU A 432 -14.02 -55.97 6.45
N ALA A 433 -14.23 -56.27 5.16
CA ALA A 433 -13.55 -55.61 4.06
C ALA A 433 -13.79 -54.08 4.01
N ILE A 434 -15.04 -53.66 4.26
CA ILE A 434 -15.44 -52.25 4.21
C ILE A 434 -15.00 -51.50 5.48
N GLU A 435 -15.06 -52.16 6.65
CA GLU A 435 -14.50 -51.61 7.89
C GLU A 435 -12.98 -51.43 7.79
N ALA A 436 -12.27 -52.42 7.24
CA ALA A 436 -10.83 -52.34 7.01
C ALA A 436 -10.47 -51.18 6.04
N LEU A 437 -11.24 -50.99 4.96
CA LEU A 437 -11.08 -49.82 4.08
C LEU A 437 -11.30 -48.50 4.82
N SER A 438 -12.37 -48.39 5.62
CA SER A 438 -12.65 -47.17 6.40
C SER A 438 -11.54 -46.86 7.40
N ALA A 439 -10.96 -47.88 8.04
CA ALA A 439 -9.82 -47.74 8.95
C ALA A 439 -8.56 -47.31 8.20
N ALA A 440 -8.26 -47.94 7.06
CA ALA A 440 -7.09 -47.61 6.24
C ALA A 440 -7.12 -46.16 5.74
N VAL A 441 -8.26 -45.68 5.21
CA VAL A 441 -8.40 -44.26 4.82
C VAL A 441 -8.24 -43.33 6.02
N ARG A 442 -8.77 -43.70 7.20
CA ARG A 442 -8.65 -42.88 8.43
C ARG A 442 -7.23 -42.80 8.98
N GLU A 443 -6.44 -43.86 8.84
CA GLU A 443 -5.16 -44.02 9.54
C GLU A 443 -3.92 -43.85 8.65
N ASP A 444 -4.07 -43.86 7.32
CA ASP A 444 -2.96 -43.63 6.40
C ASP A 444 -2.37 -42.22 6.60
N PRO A 445 -1.08 -42.09 6.99
CA PRO A 445 -0.47 -40.79 7.28
C PRO A 445 -0.04 -40.02 6.02
N GLU A 446 -0.10 -40.64 4.83
CA GLU A 446 0.31 -40.03 3.56
C GLU A 446 -0.86 -39.35 2.84
N LEU A 447 -2.11 -39.55 3.31
CA LEU A 447 -3.32 -38.91 2.76
C LEU A 447 -3.57 -37.51 3.37
N PRO A 448 -3.74 -36.45 2.53
CA PRO A 448 -4.24 -35.15 2.95
C PRO A 448 -5.66 -35.22 3.55
N ASP A 449 -6.00 -34.32 4.47
CA ASP A 449 -7.30 -34.34 5.16
C ASP A 449 -8.50 -34.14 4.22
N ASP A 450 -8.35 -33.28 3.20
CA ASP A 450 -9.39 -33.06 2.18
C ASP A 450 -9.66 -34.34 1.35
N GLU A 451 -8.59 -35.08 0.97
CA GLU A 451 -8.69 -36.37 0.26
C GLU A 451 -9.24 -37.47 1.19
N ARG A 452 -8.90 -37.43 2.48
CA ARG A 452 -9.39 -38.36 3.51
C ARG A 452 -10.91 -38.29 3.68
N GLU A 453 -11.48 -37.08 3.63
CA GLU A 453 -12.93 -36.87 3.68
C GLU A 453 -13.61 -37.42 2.40
N GLU A 454 -13.10 -37.09 1.21
CA GLU A 454 -13.64 -37.58 -0.07
C GLU A 454 -13.60 -39.12 -0.17
N LEU A 455 -12.50 -39.74 0.24
CA LEU A 455 -12.34 -41.19 0.24
C LEU A 455 -13.28 -41.88 1.24
N LEU A 456 -13.57 -41.29 2.40
CA LEU A 456 -14.56 -41.84 3.34
C LEU A 456 -15.99 -41.75 2.78
N TYR A 457 -16.33 -40.72 2.01
CA TYR A 457 -17.60 -40.70 1.27
C TYR A 457 -17.68 -41.81 0.22
N HIS A 458 -16.58 -42.12 -0.48
CA HIS A 458 -16.53 -43.27 -1.39
C HIS A 458 -16.65 -44.63 -0.65
N VAL A 459 -16.05 -44.78 0.53
CA VAL A 459 -16.25 -45.99 1.35
C VAL A 459 -17.71 -46.10 1.83
N LYS A 460 -18.38 -44.97 2.13
CA LYS A 460 -19.82 -44.94 2.43
C LYS A 460 -20.70 -45.37 1.25
N ASP A 461 -20.43 -44.90 0.02
CA ASP A 461 -21.13 -45.36 -1.19
C ASP A 461 -21.00 -46.89 -1.39
N ILE A 462 -19.83 -47.46 -1.09
CA ILE A 462 -19.59 -48.91 -1.10
C ILE A 462 -20.42 -49.59 0.00
N ALA A 463 -20.42 -49.06 1.23
CA ALA A 463 -21.23 -49.57 2.33
C ALA A 463 -22.74 -49.58 2.00
N GLU A 464 -23.27 -48.50 1.42
CA GLU A 464 -24.69 -48.39 1.03
C GLU A 464 -25.06 -49.42 -0.06
N ALA A 465 -24.18 -49.67 -1.04
CA ALA A 465 -24.42 -50.71 -2.04
C ALA A 465 -24.31 -52.13 -1.48
N ALA A 466 -23.45 -52.36 -0.47
CA ALA A 466 -23.39 -53.61 0.27
C ALA A 466 -24.64 -53.81 1.15
N ALA A 467 -25.21 -52.72 1.70
CA ALA A 467 -26.44 -52.73 2.48
C ALA A 467 -27.69 -53.00 1.61
N GLU A 468 -27.70 -52.56 0.35
CA GLU A 468 -28.84 -52.71 -0.57
C GLU A 468 -28.43 -53.28 -1.95
N PRO A 469 -27.99 -54.55 -2.01
CA PRO A 469 -27.39 -55.14 -3.22
C PRO A 469 -28.34 -55.27 -4.42
N GLY A 470 -29.65 -55.12 -4.22
CA GLY A 470 -30.66 -55.11 -5.29
C GLY A 470 -30.73 -53.80 -6.08
N GLU A 471 -30.19 -52.69 -5.55
CA GLU A 471 -30.37 -51.38 -6.15
C GLU A 471 -29.28 -51.06 -7.20
N LYS A 472 -29.68 -51.11 -8.48
CA LYS A 472 -28.76 -50.88 -9.62
C LYS A 472 -28.03 -49.54 -9.56
N GLN A 473 -28.65 -48.50 -9.01
CA GLN A 473 -28.07 -47.17 -8.90
C GLN A 473 -26.96 -47.12 -7.82
N LYS A 474 -27.22 -47.64 -6.62
CA LYS A 474 -26.19 -47.80 -5.57
C LYS A 474 -25.02 -48.66 -6.04
N ARG A 475 -25.30 -49.79 -6.70
CA ARG A 475 -24.25 -50.62 -7.32
C ARG A 475 -23.40 -49.86 -8.36
N GLY A 476 -24.04 -49.01 -9.17
CA GLY A 476 -23.34 -48.14 -10.12
C GLY A 476 -22.41 -47.11 -9.44
N ARG A 477 -22.89 -46.44 -8.38
CA ARG A 477 -22.08 -45.50 -7.59
C ARG A 477 -20.91 -46.20 -6.89
N ALA A 478 -21.17 -47.32 -6.21
CA ALA A 478 -20.14 -48.08 -5.51
C ALA A 478 -19.04 -48.61 -6.44
N LYS A 479 -19.34 -48.90 -7.72
CA LYS A 479 -18.32 -49.29 -8.70
C LYS A 479 -17.38 -48.13 -9.05
N LEU A 480 -17.91 -46.92 -9.15
CA LEU A 480 -17.13 -45.69 -9.35
C LEU A 480 -16.32 -45.36 -8.09
N ALA A 481 -16.94 -45.46 -6.91
CA ALA A 481 -16.30 -45.25 -5.62
C ALA A 481 -15.13 -46.21 -5.38
N LEU A 482 -15.30 -47.52 -5.64
CA LEU A 482 -14.21 -48.49 -5.55
C LEU A 482 -13.08 -48.18 -6.55
N SER A 483 -13.41 -47.67 -7.73
CA SER A 483 -12.41 -47.24 -8.72
C SER A 483 -11.61 -46.03 -8.22
N ALA A 484 -12.27 -45.04 -7.61
CA ALA A 484 -11.63 -43.87 -7.02
C ALA A 484 -10.73 -44.24 -5.83
N VAL A 485 -11.22 -45.10 -4.92
CA VAL A 485 -10.45 -45.64 -3.79
C VAL A 485 -9.23 -46.44 -4.28
N THR A 486 -9.38 -47.21 -5.37
CA THR A 486 -8.26 -47.96 -5.98
C THR A 486 -7.23 -47.05 -6.68
N GLU A 487 -7.65 -45.90 -7.19
CA GLU A 487 -6.74 -44.90 -7.79
C GLU A 487 -5.95 -44.17 -6.71
N ALA A 488 -6.61 -43.71 -5.64
CA ALA A 488 -5.96 -43.11 -4.46
C ALA A 488 -5.08 -44.10 -3.69
N ALA A 489 -5.37 -45.40 -3.75
CA ALA A 489 -4.52 -46.45 -3.21
C ALA A 489 -3.13 -46.55 -3.89
N LYS A 490 -2.86 -45.78 -4.95
CA LYS A 490 -1.51 -45.66 -5.55
C LYS A 490 -0.61 -44.65 -4.82
N THR A 491 -1.17 -43.76 -3.99
CA THR A 491 -0.41 -42.70 -3.30
C THR A 491 -0.19 -42.98 -1.81
N GLY A 492 -1.11 -43.65 -1.12
CA GLY A 492 -0.98 -44.00 0.31
C GLY A 492 -0.60 -45.46 0.55
N ALA A 493 0.50 -45.70 1.28
CA ALA A 493 1.05 -47.05 1.48
C ALA A 493 0.17 -48.00 2.32
N GLN A 494 -0.70 -47.48 3.20
CA GLN A 494 -1.61 -48.28 4.03
C GLN A 494 -2.93 -48.56 3.30
N LEU A 495 -3.44 -47.58 2.55
CA LEU A 495 -4.60 -47.78 1.66
C LEU A 495 -4.28 -48.80 0.54
N ALA A 496 -3.08 -48.75 -0.04
CA ALA A 496 -2.59 -49.71 -1.03
C ALA A 496 -2.72 -51.18 -0.59
N GLN A 497 -2.26 -51.47 0.64
CA GLN A 497 -2.25 -52.82 1.20
C GLN A 497 -3.67 -53.33 1.46
N THR A 498 -4.52 -52.48 2.03
CA THR A 498 -5.92 -52.84 2.33
C THR A 498 -6.75 -53.06 1.06
N VAL A 499 -6.62 -52.18 0.05
CA VAL A 499 -7.30 -52.39 -1.24
C VAL A 499 -6.85 -53.70 -1.88
N THR A 500 -5.55 -54.00 -1.87
CA THR A 500 -5.01 -55.25 -2.44
C THR A 500 -5.53 -56.49 -1.70
N ALA A 501 -5.57 -56.45 -0.36
CA ALA A 501 -6.01 -57.57 0.47
C ALA A 501 -7.50 -57.91 0.30
N TRP A 502 -8.34 -56.90 0.04
CA TRP A 502 -9.80 -57.04 0.01
C TRP A 502 -10.44 -56.92 -1.38
N HIS A 503 -9.65 -56.68 -2.44
CA HIS A 503 -10.15 -56.53 -3.82
C HIS A 503 -11.06 -57.69 -4.27
N ASP A 504 -10.67 -58.93 -3.97
CA ASP A 504 -11.42 -60.15 -4.32
C ASP A 504 -12.75 -60.32 -3.57
N VAL A 505 -12.98 -59.55 -2.50
CA VAL A 505 -14.24 -59.53 -1.75
C VAL A 505 -15.13 -58.41 -2.27
N LEU A 506 -14.56 -57.20 -2.39
CA LEU A 506 -15.28 -56.00 -2.83
C LEU A 506 -15.70 -56.06 -4.31
N SER A 507 -14.88 -56.67 -5.17
CA SER A 507 -15.21 -56.84 -6.60
C SER A 507 -16.44 -57.70 -6.86
N LYS A 508 -16.76 -58.65 -5.95
CA LYS A 508 -17.93 -59.55 -6.06
C LYS A 508 -19.27 -58.87 -5.83
N MET A 509 -19.28 -57.59 -5.43
CA MET A 509 -20.49 -56.77 -5.35
C MET A 509 -21.04 -56.34 -6.73
N PHE A 510 -20.25 -56.48 -7.79
CA PHE A 510 -20.48 -55.87 -9.11
C PHE A 510 -20.77 -56.88 -10.21
#